data_AF-A0A914P3S3-F1
#
_entry.id   AF-A0A914P3S3-F1
#
_cell.length_a   1.000
_cell.length_b   1.000
_cell.length_c   1.000
_cell.angle_alpha   90.00
_cell.angle_beta   90.00
_cell.angle_gamma   90.00
#
_symmetry.space_group_name_H-M   'P 1'
#
loop_
_entity.id
_entity.type
_entity.pdbx_description
1 polymer ?
#
loop_
_entity_poly.entity_id
_entity_poly.type
_entity_poly.pdbx_seq_one_letter_code
_entity_poly.pdbx_strand_id
1 'polypeptide(L)'
;MVVLQFRAEHENGWTSEIVKTYEMAMVKRFEKEYKSERLKLYVLSTTYVEEEMVRAGISMVPYLSVGFLFMVACSVFFVLNRAIYMHQNSPPKIFLAIAICFLPFMSCATALGLMFICGLRFASILCVIPFLVLSIGVDSSYLMNHEWQSVIKHCREQPNRKNLNVGYRVSQ
;
A
#
# COMPACT_ATOMS: atom_id res chain seq x y z
N MET A 1 -21.04 -34.30 0.14
CA MET A 1 -20.90 -32.89 0.59
C MET A 1 -22.30 -32.33 0.70
N VAL A 2 -22.75 -31.98 1.90
CA VAL A 2 -24.07 -31.37 2.12
C VAL A 2 -23.85 -29.88 2.33
N VAL A 3 -24.52 -29.05 1.54
CA VAL A 3 -24.42 -27.59 1.63
C VAL A 3 -25.75 -27.09 2.19
N LEU A 4 -25.68 -26.37 3.31
CA LEU A 4 -26.81 -25.72 3.94
C LEU A 4 -26.66 -24.22 3.73
N GLN A 5 -27.60 -23.62 3.02
CA GLN A 5 -27.62 -22.19 2.77
C GLN A 5 -28.68 -21.54 3.67
N PHE A 6 -28.24 -20.72 4.61
CA PHE A 6 -29.12 -19.88 5.41
C PHE A 6 -29.17 -18.49 4.77
N ARG A 7 -30.37 -18.06 4.39
CA ARG A 7 -30.60 -16.72 3.83
C ARG A 7 -31.49 -15.99 4.82
N ALA A 8 -30.98 -14.94 5.44
CA ALA A 8 -31.80 -14.07 6.28
C ALA A 8 -32.72 -13.25 5.37
N GLU A 9 -34.03 -13.37 5.55
CA GLU A 9 -34.98 -12.47 4.89
C GLU A 9 -34.96 -11.11 5.59
N HIS A 10 -34.86 -10.04 4.80
CA HIS A 10 -34.80 -8.69 5.33
C HIS A 10 -36.22 -8.21 5.67
N GLU A 11 -36.57 -8.21 6.95
CA GLU A 11 -37.84 -7.66 7.42
C GLU A 11 -37.72 -6.14 7.66
N ASN A 12 -38.82 -5.41 7.43
CA ASN A 12 -38.85 -3.95 7.57
C ASN A 12 -38.50 -3.53 9.01
N GLY A 13 -37.29 -3.01 9.21
CA GLY A 13 -36.77 -2.56 10.51
C GLY A 13 -35.41 -3.16 10.90
N TRP A 14 -34.91 -4.15 10.17
CA TRP A 14 -33.59 -4.72 10.44
C TRP A 14 -32.47 -3.85 9.88
N THR A 15 -31.64 -3.28 10.75
CA THR A 15 -30.41 -2.58 10.33
C THR A 15 -29.37 -3.60 9.82
N SER A 16 -28.55 -3.20 8.85
CA SER A 16 -27.45 -4.03 8.31
C SER A 16 -26.49 -4.53 9.40
N GLU A 17 -26.32 -3.78 10.49
CA GLU A 17 -25.52 -4.17 11.66
C GLU A 17 -26.09 -5.38 12.41
N ILE A 18 -27.43 -5.48 12.51
CA ILE A 18 -28.10 -6.61 13.19
C ILE A 18 -27.87 -7.89 12.39
N VAL A 19 -28.02 -7.80 11.06
CA VAL A 19 -27.74 -8.92 10.15
C VAL A 19 -26.28 -9.37 10.26
N LYS A 20 -25.33 -8.43 10.27
CA LYS A 20 -23.90 -8.72 10.45
C LYS A 20 -23.63 -9.43 11.78
N THR A 21 -24.24 -8.95 12.86
CA THR A 21 -24.06 -9.53 14.22
C THR A 21 -24.61 -10.95 14.29
N TYR A 22 -25.79 -11.19 13.68
CA TYR A 22 -26.39 -12.52 13.58
C TYR A 22 -25.50 -13.49 12.79
N GLU A 23 -25.02 -13.08 11.61
CA GLU A 23 -24.11 -13.89 10.80
C GLU A 23 -22.82 -14.24 11.56
N MET A 24 -22.22 -13.27 12.23
CA MET A 24 -21.02 -13.47 13.06
C MET A 24 -21.27 -14.40 14.25
N ALA A 25 -22.43 -14.29 14.93
CA ALA A 25 -22.78 -15.18 16.03
C ALA A 25 -22.97 -16.63 15.56
N MET A 26 -23.59 -16.81 14.40
CA MET A 26 -23.76 -18.13 13.78
C MET A 26 -22.41 -18.76 13.43
N VAL A 27 -21.52 -18.01 12.78
CA VAL A 27 -20.16 -18.49 12.46
C VAL A 27 -19.42 -18.90 13.73
N LYS A 28 -19.45 -18.06 14.78
CA LYS A 28 -18.80 -18.36 16.05
C LYS A 28 -19.32 -19.64 16.69
N ARG A 29 -20.64 -19.87 16.66
CA ARG A 29 -21.28 -21.05 17.24
C ARG A 29 -20.84 -22.34 16.53
N PHE A 30 -20.87 -22.34 15.20
CA PHE A 30 -20.57 -23.53 14.40
C PHE A 30 -19.06 -23.78 14.22
N GLU A 31 -18.23 -22.74 14.23
CA GLU A 31 -16.78 -22.87 14.07
C GLU A 31 -16.06 -23.14 15.39
N LYS A 32 -16.40 -22.40 16.48
CA LYS A 32 -15.67 -22.51 17.76
C LYS A 32 -16.30 -23.48 18.74
N GLU A 33 -17.62 -23.52 18.84
CA GLU A 33 -18.32 -24.26 19.90
C GLU A 33 -18.79 -25.65 19.46
N TYR A 34 -19.01 -25.87 18.17
CA TYR A 34 -19.39 -27.17 17.64
C TYR A 34 -18.17 -27.97 17.17
N LYS A 35 -17.67 -28.87 18.02
CA LYS A 35 -16.67 -29.87 17.64
C LYS A 35 -17.28 -31.26 17.70
N SER A 36 -17.43 -31.92 16.56
CA SER A 36 -17.85 -33.31 16.44
C SER A 36 -16.78 -34.09 15.69
N GLU A 37 -16.41 -35.28 16.18
CA GLU A 37 -15.39 -36.14 15.54
C GLU A 37 -15.84 -36.69 14.18
N ARG A 38 -17.16 -36.73 13.93
CA ARG A 38 -17.74 -37.34 12.72
C ARG A 38 -18.09 -36.32 11.64
N LEU A 39 -18.17 -35.03 11.98
CA LEU A 39 -18.74 -34.02 11.10
C LEU A 39 -17.92 -32.74 11.14
N LYS A 40 -17.26 -32.43 10.03
CA LYS A 40 -16.48 -31.22 9.84
C LYS A 40 -17.35 -30.17 9.15
N LEU A 41 -17.74 -29.14 9.89
CA LEU A 41 -18.50 -28.01 9.36
C LEU A 41 -17.56 -26.92 8.85
N TYR A 42 -17.90 -26.38 7.69
CA TYR A 42 -17.29 -25.17 7.14
C TYR A 42 -18.39 -24.15 6.97
N VAL A 43 -18.25 -23.00 7.63
CA VAL A 43 -19.23 -21.93 7.59
C VAL A 43 -18.61 -20.77 6.82
N LEU A 44 -19.37 -20.21 5.89
CA LEU A 44 -18.95 -19.07 5.09
C LEU A 44 -20.08 -18.04 5.06
N SER A 45 -19.76 -16.80 5.45
CA SER A 45 -20.63 -15.64 5.31
C SER A 45 -19.83 -14.49 4.69
N THR A 46 -20.50 -13.60 3.96
CA THR A 46 -19.88 -12.41 3.37
C THR A 46 -19.30 -11.49 4.44
N THR A 47 -20.01 -11.30 5.55
CA THR A 47 -19.55 -10.52 6.71
C THR A 47 -18.29 -11.13 7.35
N TYR A 48 -18.25 -12.46 7.45
CA TYR A 48 -17.08 -13.16 7.99
C TYR A 48 -15.84 -12.98 7.11
N VAL A 49 -16.01 -13.06 5.79
CA VAL A 49 -14.91 -12.80 4.85
C VAL A 49 -14.43 -11.36 4.92
N GLU A 50 -15.34 -10.38 5.05
CA GLU A 50 -14.97 -8.97 5.24
C GLU A 50 -14.10 -8.78 6.50
N GLU A 51 -14.52 -9.34 7.63
CA GLU A 51 -13.80 -9.27 8.92
C GLU A 51 -12.43 -9.94 8.87
N GLU A 52 -12.35 -11.15 8.31
CA GLU A 52 -11.07 -11.86 8.19
C GLU A 52 -10.10 -11.15 7.24
N MET A 53 -10.60 -10.52 6.16
CA MET A 53 -9.75 -9.70 5.30
C MET A 53 -9.21 -8.46 6.01
N VAL A 54 -10.02 -7.78 6.84
CA VAL A 54 -9.55 -6.63 7.65
C VAL A 54 -8.52 -7.08 8.67
N ARG A 55 -8.76 -8.21 9.35
CA ARG A 55 -7.81 -8.81 10.29
C ARG A 55 -6.48 -9.17 9.62
N ALA A 56 -6.54 -9.78 8.44
CA ALA A 56 -5.36 -10.08 7.64
C ALA A 56 -4.61 -8.79 7.28
N GLY A 57 -5.33 -7.73 6.88
CA GLY A 57 -4.76 -6.41 6.64
C GLY A 57 -4.02 -5.83 7.85
N ILE A 58 -4.63 -5.87 9.04
CA ILE A 58 -4.00 -5.40 10.29
C ILE A 58 -2.74 -6.21 10.61
N SER A 59 -2.78 -7.53 10.40
CA SER A 59 -1.61 -8.39 10.59
C SER A 59 -0.47 -8.08 9.62
N MET A 60 -0.74 -7.45 8.47
CA MET A 60 0.28 -7.07 7.47
C MET A 60 0.96 -5.73 7.77
N VAL A 61 0.31 -4.83 8.52
CA VAL A 61 0.86 -3.52 8.92
C VAL A 61 2.27 -3.59 9.54
N PRO A 62 2.59 -4.48 10.50
CA PRO A 62 3.93 -4.54 11.07
C PRO A 62 4.99 -4.98 10.05
N TYR A 63 4.63 -5.81 9.07
CA TYR A 63 5.56 -6.20 8.01
C TYR A 63 5.85 -5.04 7.05
N LEU A 64 4.84 -4.23 6.77
CA LEU A 64 4.97 -3.03 5.93
C LEU A 64 5.91 -2.00 6.56
N SER A 65 5.81 -1.77 7.87
CA SER A 65 6.69 -0.80 8.55
C SER A 65 8.16 -1.23 8.51
N VAL A 66 8.45 -2.52 8.72
CA VAL A 66 9.81 -3.07 8.61
C VAL A 66 10.33 -2.95 7.18
N GLY A 67 9.51 -3.29 6.18
CA GLY A 67 9.88 -3.16 4.77
C GLY A 67 10.17 -1.73 4.35
N PHE A 68 9.38 -0.77 4.83
CA PHE A 68 9.61 0.66 4.59
C PHE A 68 10.93 1.14 5.20
N LEU A 69 11.22 0.77 6.44
CA LEU A 69 12.46 1.15 7.11
C LEU A 69 13.68 0.61 6.35
N PHE A 70 13.62 -0.65 5.92
CA PHE A 70 14.68 -1.27 5.14
C PHE A 70 14.87 -0.58 3.78
N MET A 71 13.77 -0.26 3.07
CA MET A 71 13.84 0.48 1.81
C MET A 71 14.48 1.86 1.98
N VAL A 72 14.08 2.65 2.98
CA VAL A 72 14.64 3.98 3.22
C VAL A 72 16.13 3.88 3.54
N ALA A 73 16.54 2.93 4.37
CA ALA A 73 17.94 2.70 4.71
C ALA A 73 18.78 2.37 3.47
N CYS A 74 18.32 1.43 2.63
CA CYS A 74 18.97 1.10 1.36
C CYS A 74 19.00 2.31 0.41
N SER A 75 17.91 3.08 0.32
CA SER A 75 17.84 4.28 -0.52
C SER A 75 18.93 5.29 -0.17
N VAL A 76 19.02 5.63 1.12
CA VAL A 76 20.00 6.57 1.64
C VAL A 76 21.41 6.04 1.38
N PHE A 77 21.64 4.75 1.63
CA PHE A 77 22.94 4.12 1.36
C PHE A 77 23.35 4.21 -0.12
N PHE A 78 22.45 3.88 -1.06
CA PHE A 78 22.75 3.96 -2.50
C PHE A 78 22.97 5.41 -2.97
N VAL A 79 22.19 6.35 -2.45
CA VAL A 79 22.32 7.78 -2.79
C VAL A 79 23.62 8.36 -2.26
N LEU A 80 24.03 7.99 -1.05
CA LEU A 80 25.33 8.37 -0.48
C LEU A 80 26.49 7.79 -1.30
N ASN A 81 26.45 6.51 -1.66
CA ASN A 81 27.47 5.89 -2.52
C ASN A 81 27.58 6.58 -3.89
N ARG A 82 26.44 6.90 -4.52
CA ARG A 82 26.38 7.65 -5.79
C ARG A 82 26.92 9.08 -5.64
N ALA A 83 26.61 9.76 -4.53
CA ALA A 83 27.10 11.12 -4.27
C ALA A 83 28.62 11.17 -4.12
N ILE A 84 29.21 10.18 -3.43
CA ILE A 84 30.67 10.01 -3.31
C ILE A 84 31.29 9.75 -4.69
N TYR A 85 30.70 8.85 -5.48
CA TYR A 85 31.19 8.51 -6.83
C TYR A 85 31.15 9.70 -7.80
N MET A 86 30.17 10.59 -7.68
CA MET A 86 30.00 11.74 -8.58
C MET A 86 30.65 13.04 -8.08
N HIS A 87 31.41 13.00 -6.98
CA HIS A 87 32.17 14.14 -6.42
C HIS A 87 31.36 15.45 -6.26
N GLN A 88 30.05 15.33 -6.07
CA GLN A 88 29.12 16.47 -5.98
C GLN A 88 28.17 16.25 -4.81
N ASN A 89 28.69 16.56 -3.62
CA ASN A 89 28.05 16.33 -2.34
C ASN A 89 27.06 17.47 -2.03
N SER A 90 25.94 17.49 -2.75
CA SER A 90 24.88 18.48 -2.54
C SER A 90 23.78 17.88 -1.62
N PRO A 91 23.50 18.47 -0.44
CA PRO A 91 22.47 18.01 0.50
C PRO A 91 21.05 17.83 -0.08
N PRO A 92 20.57 18.56 -1.12
CA PRO A 92 19.21 18.36 -1.65
C PRO A 92 18.94 16.96 -2.23
N LYS A 93 19.98 16.18 -2.60
CA LYS A 93 19.80 14.83 -3.16
C LYS A 93 19.29 13.82 -2.13
N ILE A 94 19.65 14.00 -0.86
CA ILE A 94 19.18 13.14 0.24
C ILE A 94 17.69 13.40 0.50
N PHE A 95 17.29 14.67 0.49
CA PHE A 95 15.87 15.03 0.63
C PHE A 95 15.01 14.44 -0.49
N LEU A 96 15.51 14.45 -1.73
CA LEU A 96 14.82 13.87 -2.88
C LEU A 96 14.64 12.34 -2.74
N ALA A 97 15.64 11.62 -2.23
CA ALA A 97 15.55 10.18 -1.98
C ALA A 97 14.52 9.82 -0.90
N ILE A 98 14.47 10.60 0.18
CA ILE A 98 13.48 10.44 1.24
C ILE A 98 12.08 10.75 0.70
N ALA A 99 11.92 11.84 -0.05
CA ALA A 99 10.64 12.23 -0.65
C ALA A 99 10.08 11.15 -1.60
N ILE A 100 10.94 10.50 -2.39
CA ILE A 100 10.57 9.37 -3.25
C ILE A 100 9.98 8.21 -2.44
N CYS A 101 10.52 7.91 -1.26
CA CYS A 101 10.02 6.82 -0.42
C CYS A 101 8.64 7.16 0.19
N PHE A 102 8.37 8.42 0.51
CA PHE A 102 7.08 8.86 1.06
C PHE A 102 5.98 9.07 0.01
N LEU A 103 6.36 9.27 -1.26
CA LEU A 103 5.43 9.57 -2.36
C LEU A 103 4.30 8.52 -2.52
N PRO A 104 4.55 7.20 -2.47
CA PRO A 104 3.51 6.18 -2.62
C PRO A 104 2.51 6.19 -1.45
N PHE A 105 2.96 6.52 -0.24
CA PHE A 105 2.07 6.65 0.92
C PHE A 105 1.12 7.84 0.76
N MET A 106 1.67 8.99 0.35
CA MET A 106 0.84 10.18 0.08
C MET A 106 -0.16 9.90 -1.04
N SER A 107 0.28 9.28 -2.13
CA SER A 107 -0.60 8.88 -3.24
C SER A 107 -1.73 7.96 -2.78
N CYS A 108 -1.42 6.94 -1.96
CA CYS A 108 -2.42 6.02 -1.44
C CYS A 108 -3.41 6.72 -0.48
N ALA A 109 -2.91 7.60 0.39
CA ALA A 109 -3.75 8.37 1.31
C ALA A 109 -4.70 9.32 0.55
N THR A 110 -4.21 10.02 -0.48
CA THR A 110 -5.04 10.90 -1.32
C THR A 110 -6.10 10.10 -2.09
N ALA A 111 -5.75 8.94 -2.65
CA ALA A 111 -6.70 8.09 -3.34
C ALA A 111 -7.82 7.58 -2.40
N LEU A 112 -7.46 7.08 -1.21
CA LEU A 112 -8.44 6.65 -0.21
C LEU A 112 -9.32 7.81 0.28
N GLY A 113 -8.72 8.98 0.52
CA GLY A 113 -9.45 10.18 0.90
C GLY A 113 -10.47 10.61 -0.16
N LEU A 114 -10.09 10.59 -1.44
CA LEU A 114 -11.01 10.86 -2.55
C LEU A 114 -12.13 9.83 -2.65
N MET A 115 -11.84 8.54 -2.45
CA MET A 115 -12.87 7.51 -2.45
C MET A 115 -13.92 7.72 -1.37
N PHE A 116 -13.51 8.15 -0.17
CA PHE A 116 -14.45 8.48 0.91
C PHE A 116 -15.29 9.74 0.59
N ILE A 117 -14.70 10.75 -0.03
CA ILE A 117 -15.45 11.96 -0.47
C ILE A 117 -16.49 11.59 -1.54
N CYS A 118 -16.14 10.68 -2.46
CA CYS A 118 -17.08 10.19 -3.47
C CYS A 118 -18.14 9.21 -2.93
N GLY A 119 -18.17 8.94 -1.63
CA GLY A 119 -19.14 8.02 -1.01
C GLY A 119 -18.94 6.55 -1.41
N LEU A 120 -17.75 6.18 -1.87
CA LEU A 120 -17.45 4.79 -2.22
C LEU A 120 -17.30 3.95 -0.93
N ARG A 121 -17.98 2.79 -0.90
CA ARG A 121 -17.93 1.86 0.23
C ARG A 121 -16.51 1.32 0.42
N PHE A 122 -16.06 1.26 1.66
CA PHE A 122 -14.79 0.64 2.03
C PHE A 122 -14.84 -0.86 1.74
N ALA A 123 -14.03 -1.30 0.77
CA ALA A 123 -13.81 -2.71 0.48
C ALA A 123 -12.64 -3.23 1.33
N SER A 124 -12.79 -4.40 1.93
CA SER A 124 -11.75 -5.04 2.76
C SER A 124 -10.43 -5.29 2.01
N ILE A 125 -10.45 -5.36 0.67
CA ILE A 125 -9.25 -5.44 -0.17
C ILE A 125 -8.37 -4.18 -0.10
N LEU A 126 -8.95 -3.00 0.21
CA LEU A 126 -8.23 -1.73 0.35
C LEU A 126 -7.18 -1.79 1.47
N CYS A 127 -7.34 -2.69 2.45
CA CYS A 127 -6.35 -2.91 3.50
C CYS A 127 -5.01 -3.46 2.98
N VAL A 128 -4.99 -4.11 1.81
CA VAL A 128 -3.78 -4.70 1.20
C VAL A 128 -3.16 -3.77 0.14
N ILE A 129 -3.94 -2.81 -0.38
CA ILE A 129 -3.50 -1.90 -1.45
C ILE A 129 -2.25 -1.07 -1.11
N PRO A 130 -2.07 -0.54 0.11
CA PRO A 130 -0.87 0.22 0.46
C PRO A 130 0.43 -0.57 0.24
N PHE A 131 0.40 -1.88 0.46
CA PHE A 131 1.56 -2.74 0.22
C PHE A 131 1.90 -2.85 -1.27
N LEU A 132 0.90 -3.15 -2.10
CA LEU A 132 1.06 -3.28 -3.55
C LEU A 132 1.51 -1.97 -4.20
N VAL A 133 0.89 -0.85 -3.78
CA VAL A 133 1.22 0.49 -4.29
C VAL A 133 2.62 0.92 -3.86
N LEU A 134 3.06 0.58 -2.65
CA LEU A 134 4.43 0.88 -2.22
C LEU A 134 5.44 0.15 -3.11
N SER A 135 5.27 -1.15 -3.35
CA SER A 135 6.20 -1.92 -4.20
C SER A 135 6.31 -1.35 -5.61
N ILE A 136 5.19 -1.01 -6.25
CA ILE A 136 5.17 -0.49 -7.64
C ILE A 136 5.61 0.97 -7.70
N GLY A 137 5.13 1.79 -6.75
CA GLY A 137 5.35 3.23 -6.74
C GLY A 137 6.80 3.62 -6.43
N VAL A 138 7.45 2.87 -5.54
CA VAL A 138 8.86 3.07 -5.23
C VAL A 138 9.74 2.72 -6.44
N ASP A 139 9.49 1.59 -7.11
CA ASP A 139 10.26 1.15 -8.28
C ASP A 139 10.22 2.19 -9.42
N SER A 140 9.01 2.66 -9.75
CA SER A 140 8.79 3.71 -10.76
C SER A 140 9.52 5.01 -10.40
N SER A 141 9.51 5.38 -9.13
CA SER A 141 10.15 6.63 -8.66
C SER A 141 11.67 6.54 -8.67
N TYR A 142 12.26 5.37 -8.39
CA TYR A 142 13.69 5.14 -8.51
C TYR A 142 14.17 5.20 -9.96
N LEU A 143 13.42 4.57 -10.87
CA LEU A 143 13.73 4.61 -12.30
C LEU A 143 13.74 6.06 -12.80
N MET A 144 12.73 6.85 -12.42
CA MET A 144 12.67 8.27 -12.78
C MET A 144 13.87 9.07 -12.24
N ASN A 145 14.29 8.83 -10.99
CA ASN A 145 15.47 9.51 -10.43
C ASN A 145 16.79 9.05 -11.09
N HIS A 146 16.90 7.78 -11.48
CA HIS A 146 18.04 7.28 -12.24
C HIS A 146 18.16 7.97 -13.60
N GLU A 147 17.07 8.02 -14.37
CA GLU A 147 17.04 8.68 -15.67
C GLU A 147 17.29 10.19 -15.54
N TRP A 148 16.75 10.83 -14.49
CA TRP A 148 17.01 12.23 -14.20
C TRP A 148 18.51 12.50 -13.96
N GLN A 149 19.18 11.66 -13.17
CA GLN A 149 20.62 11.76 -12.95
C GLN A 149 21.43 11.52 -14.23
N SER A 150 20.99 10.55 -15.04
CA SER A 150 21.59 10.25 -16.35
C SER A 150 21.49 11.47 -17.28
N VAL A 151 20.30 12.07 -17.42
CA VAL A 151 20.08 13.27 -18.25
C VAL A 151 20.92 14.45 -17.77
N ILE A 152 21.00 14.69 -16.46
CA ILE A 152 21.86 15.76 -15.91
C ILE A 152 23.33 15.54 -16.27
N LYS A 153 23.82 14.30 -16.16
CA LYS A 153 25.19 13.95 -16.53
C LYS A 153 25.45 14.23 -18.02
N HIS A 154 24.58 13.78 -18.90
CA HIS A 154 24.69 14.04 -20.35
C HIS A 154 24.69 15.54 -20.68
N CYS A 155 23.81 16.32 -20.04
CA CYS A 155 23.77 17.78 -20.20
C CYS A 155 25.04 18.47 -19.69
N ARG A 156 25.72 17.92 -18.69
CA ARG A 156 27.00 18.43 -18.17
C ARG A 156 28.17 18.13 -19.10
N GLU A 157 28.17 16.97 -19.75
CA GLU A 157 29.24 16.53 -20.65
C GLU A 157 29.15 17.17 -22.05
N GLN A 158 27.95 17.50 -22.54
CA GLN A 158 27.74 18.21 -23.81
C GLN A 158 27.00 19.55 -23.62
N PRO A 159 27.71 20.63 -23.24
CA PRO A 159 27.09 21.93 -23.00
C PRO A 159 26.68 22.60 -24.33
N ASN A 160 25.41 22.45 -24.73
CA ASN A 160 24.86 23.21 -25.86
C ASN A 160 24.31 24.57 -25.39
N ARG A 161 24.69 25.65 -26.08
CA ARG A 161 24.48 27.07 -25.71
C ARG A 161 23.01 27.47 -25.47
N LYS A 162 22.04 26.64 -25.89
CA LYS A 162 20.60 26.82 -25.67
C LYS A 162 20.03 26.11 -24.42
N ASN A 163 20.72 25.11 -23.86
CA ASN A 163 20.26 24.31 -22.71
C ASN A 163 20.81 24.80 -21.35
N LEU A 164 21.60 25.89 -21.37
CA LEU A 164 22.31 26.41 -20.19
C LEU A 164 21.40 26.98 -19.08
N ASN A 165 20.12 27.27 -19.33
CA ASN A 165 19.33 28.03 -18.36
C ASN A 165 18.56 27.20 -17.32
N VAL A 166 18.35 25.90 -17.52
CA VAL A 166 17.58 25.08 -16.56
C VAL A 166 18.39 23.89 -16.06
N GLY A 167 19.01 23.10 -16.95
CA GLY A 167 19.82 21.95 -16.56
C GLY A 167 21.06 22.33 -15.75
N TYR A 168 21.74 23.42 -16.11
CA TYR A 168 22.95 23.88 -15.43
C TYR A 168 22.68 24.40 -14.01
N ARG A 169 21.57 25.14 -13.81
CA ARG A 169 21.16 25.69 -12.50
C ARG A 169 20.76 24.63 -11.48
N VAL A 170 20.26 23.48 -11.95
CA VAL A 170 19.87 22.34 -11.10
C VAL A 170 21.04 21.38 -10.86
N SER A 171 22.08 21.46 -11.71
CA SER A 171 23.30 20.63 -11.59
C SER A 171 24.34 21.17 -10.60
N GLN A 172 24.25 22.45 -10.22
CA GLN A 172 25.11 23.10 -9.23
C GLN A 172 24.59 22.85 -7.82
#